data_AF-A0A848GGB7-F1
#
_entry.id   AF-A0A848GGB7-F1
#
_cell.length_a   1.000
_cell.length_b   1.000
_cell.length_c   1.000
_cell.angle_alpha   90.00
_cell.angle_beta   90.00
_cell.angle_gamma   90.00
#
_symmetry.space_group_name_H-M   'P 1'
#
loop_
_entity.id
_entity.type
_entity.pdbx_description
1 polymer ?
#
loop_
_entity_poly.entity_id
_entity_poly.type
_entity_poly.pdbx_seq_one_letter_code
_entity_poly.pdbx_strand_id
1 'polypeptide(L)'
;MIVTAGPVIAININQLYRAVSFNKNKKKEKFRKILLDKEKENLVEQKFNPSLVQRLTGLGGDSLSQFILRYQPSYEFVREISDYDLYVYIRQQYDKFRQQTVK
;
A
#
# COMPACT_ATOMS: atom_id res chain seq x y z
N MET A 1 23.86 -14.97 63.12
CA MET A 1 22.87 -14.22 62.32
C MET A 1 22.98 -14.75 60.89
N ILE A 2 21.97 -15.47 60.41
CA ILE A 2 21.97 -16.06 59.05
C ILE A 2 21.32 -15.07 58.09
N VAL A 3 22.10 -14.55 57.14
CA VAL A 3 21.59 -13.70 56.06
C VAL A 3 21.09 -14.64 54.97
N THR A 4 19.77 -14.85 54.88
CA THR A 4 19.17 -15.65 53.82
C THR A 4 19.27 -14.85 52.52
N ALA A 5 20.15 -15.27 51.63
CA ALA A 5 20.23 -14.71 50.28
C ALA A 5 18.99 -15.18 49.53
N GLY A 6 17.99 -14.31 49.41
CA GLY A 6 16.83 -14.54 48.55
C GLY A 6 17.27 -14.78 47.09
N PRO A 7 16.49 -15.52 46.28
CA PRO A 7 16.89 -15.88 44.94
C PRO A 7 17.03 -14.63 44.07
N VAL A 8 18.28 -14.25 43.79
CA VAL A 8 18.59 -13.19 42.84
C VAL A 8 18.35 -13.78 41.45
N ILE A 9 17.25 -13.40 40.81
CA ILE A 9 16.97 -13.80 39.42
C ILE A 9 18.08 -13.19 38.55
N ALA A 10 19.09 -13.98 38.22
CA ALA A 10 20.20 -13.59 37.36
C ALA A 10 19.75 -13.54 35.90
N ILE A 11 18.94 -12.53 35.55
CA ILE A 11 18.65 -12.20 34.15
C ILE A 11 19.90 -11.63 33.51
N ASN A 12 20.53 -12.42 32.64
CA ASN A 12 21.73 -12.01 31.93
C ASN A 12 21.41 -10.84 30.98
N ILE A 13 22.04 -9.68 31.19
CA ILE A 13 21.77 -8.42 30.47
C ILE A 13 21.94 -8.58 28.95
N ASN A 14 22.83 -9.47 28.51
CA ASN A 14 23.02 -9.78 27.09
C ASN A 14 21.78 -10.46 26.48
N GLN A 15 21.07 -11.31 27.23
CA GLN A 15 19.83 -11.95 26.78
C GLN A 15 18.67 -10.95 26.70
N LEU A 16 18.56 -10.04 27.67
CA LEU A 16 17.59 -8.94 27.64
C LEU A 16 17.84 -7.99 26.46
N TYR A 17 19.10 -7.61 26.23
CA TYR A 17 19.48 -6.77 25.09
C TYR A 17 19.12 -7.44 23.76
N ARG A 18 19.39 -8.75 23.61
CA ARG A 18 19.01 -9.52 22.41
C ARG A 18 17.51 -9.59 22.21
N ALA A 19 16.72 -9.85 23.25
CA ALA A 19 15.26 -9.91 23.15
C ALA A 19 14.65 -8.54 22.78
N VAL A 20 15.12 -7.46 23.43
CA VAL A 20 14.68 -6.09 23.14
C VAL A 20 15.12 -5.66 21.74
N SER A 21 16.37 -5.96 21.35
CA SER A 21 16.92 -5.66 20.02
C SER A 21 16.18 -6.45 18.93
N PHE A 22 15.89 -7.74 19.15
CA PHE A 22 15.11 -8.56 18.22
C PHE A 22 13.69 -8.00 18.02
N ASN A 23 13.00 -7.63 19.11
CA ASN A 23 11.68 -6.99 19.02
C ASN A 23 11.74 -5.63 18.33
N LYS A 24 12.78 -4.81 18.58
CA LYS A 24 13.01 -3.53 17.90
C LYS A 24 13.27 -3.73 16.40
N ASN A 25 14.06 -4.75 16.03
CA ASN A 25 14.35 -5.09 14.65
C ASN A 25 13.11 -5.56 13.90
N LYS A 26 12.31 -6.46 14.51
CA LYS A 26 11.02 -6.90 13.94
C LYS A 26 10.04 -5.73 13.75
N LYS A 27 9.99 -4.81 14.71
CA LYS A 27 9.20 -3.58 14.61
C LYS A 27 9.69 -2.71 13.45
N LYS A 28 11.00 -2.46 13.34
CA LYS A 28 11.62 -1.70 12.25
C LYS A 28 11.33 -2.30 10.87
N GLU A 29 11.42 -3.62 10.72
CA GLU A 29 11.11 -4.30 9.46
C GLU A 29 9.63 -4.16 9.08
N LYS A 30 8.72 -4.28 10.06
CA LYS A 30 7.29 -4.04 9.83
C LYS A 30 7.05 -2.59 9.38
N PHE A 31 7.68 -1.61 10.02
CA PHE A 31 7.59 -0.21 9.61
C PHE A 31 8.13 0.01 8.20
N ARG A 32 9.28 -0.56 7.83
CA ARG A 32 9.83 -0.47 6.46
C ARG A 32 8.83 -0.99 5.43
N LYS A 33 8.21 -2.16 5.68
CA LYS A 33 7.21 -2.73 4.77
C LYS A 33 6.02 -1.80 4.59
N ILE A 34 5.44 -1.30 5.69
CA ILE A 34 4.31 -0.35 5.64
C ILE A 34 4.67 0.92 4.85
N LEU A 35 5.89 1.44 5.03
CA LEU A 35 6.38 2.61 4.28
C LEU A 35 6.47 2.32 2.78
N LEU A 36 7.02 1.18 2.40
CA LEU A 36 7.13 0.77 1.00
C LEU A 36 5.75 0.56 0.38
N ASP A 37 4.83 -0.08 1.09
CA ASP A 37 3.45 -0.29 0.60
C ASP A 37 2.73 1.06 0.42
N LYS A 38 2.88 1.99 1.37
CA LYS A 38 2.34 3.35 1.25
C LYS A 38 2.91 4.11 0.06
N GLU A 39 4.20 3.98 -0.21
CA GLU A 39 4.83 4.62 -1.36
C GLU A 39 4.24 4.10 -2.68
N LYS A 40 4.01 2.78 -2.76
CA LYS A 40 3.36 2.15 -3.91
C LYS A 40 1.92 2.65 -4.10
N GLU A 41 1.14 2.68 -3.03
CA GLU A 41 -0.24 3.19 -3.05
C GLU A 41 -0.29 4.65 -3.53
N ASN A 42 0.55 5.51 -2.95
CA ASN A 42 0.63 6.91 -3.32
C ASN A 42 0.99 7.11 -4.79
N LEU A 43 1.92 6.31 -5.33
CA LEU A 43 2.29 6.41 -6.75
C LEU A 43 1.13 6.06 -7.68
N VAL A 44 0.34 5.05 -7.33
CA VAL A 44 -0.88 4.70 -8.08
C VAL A 44 -1.91 5.81 -7.97
N GLU A 45 -2.19 6.33 -6.78
CA GLU A 45 -3.17 7.42 -6.57
C GLU A 45 -2.80 8.72 -7.29
N GLN A 46 -1.50 9.06 -7.30
CA GLN A 46 -1.00 10.25 -7.99
C GLN A 46 -1.18 10.16 -9.50
N LYS A 47 -0.86 9.00 -10.09
CA LYS A 47 -0.94 8.76 -11.54
C LYS A 47 -2.39 8.53 -12.00
N PHE A 48 -3.15 7.76 -11.24
CA PHE A 48 -4.55 7.38 -11.52
C PHE A 48 -5.51 8.16 -10.62
N ASN A 49 -5.52 9.48 -10.75
CA ASN A 49 -6.38 10.32 -9.92
C ASN A 49 -7.83 10.38 -10.47
N PRO A 50 -8.84 10.58 -9.60
CA PRO A 50 -10.25 10.64 -10.01
C PRO A 50 -10.55 11.78 -10.99
N SER A 51 -9.90 12.93 -10.85
CA SER A 51 -10.05 14.07 -11.76
C SER A 51 -9.50 13.81 -13.17
N LEU A 52 -8.41 13.05 -13.31
CA LEU A 52 -7.82 12.62 -14.57
C LEU A 52 -8.78 11.65 -15.26
N VAL A 53 -9.24 10.65 -14.52
CA VAL A 53 -10.22 9.67 -15.02
C VAL A 53 -11.49 10.40 -15.47
N GLN A 54 -12.02 11.32 -14.66
CA GLN A 54 -13.18 12.14 -15.00
C GLN A 54 -12.94 12.97 -16.26
N ARG A 55 -11.78 13.62 -16.41
CA ARG A 55 -11.43 14.39 -17.62
C ARG A 55 -11.36 13.53 -18.88
N LEU A 56 -10.85 12.30 -18.79
CA LEU A 56 -10.69 11.41 -19.93
C LEU A 56 -11.99 10.68 -20.30
N THR A 57 -12.79 10.29 -19.31
CA THR A 57 -13.98 9.44 -19.49
C THR A 57 -15.30 10.21 -19.46
N GLY A 58 -15.30 11.42 -18.89
CA GLY A 58 -16.53 12.19 -18.62
C GLY A 58 -17.41 11.60 -17.53
N LEU A 59 -16.98 10.53 -16.83
CA LEU A 59 -17.75 9.90 -15.76
C LEU A 59 -17.85 10.82 -14.55
N GLY A 60 -19.02 10.84 -13.91
CA GLY A 60 -19.27 11.57 -12.67
C GLY A 60 -20.02 10.74 -11.65
N GLY A 61 -20.05 11.22 -10.40
CA GLY A 61 -20.79 10.59 -9.31
C GLY A 61 -20.44 9.11 -9.11
N ASP A 62 -21.47 8.29 -8.96
CA ASP A 62 -21.33 6.87 -8.65
C ASP A 62 -20.63 6.07 -9.77
N SER A 63 -20.85 6.44 -11.04
CA SER A 63 -20.20 5.75 -12.16
C SER A 63 -18.68 5.95 -12.17
N LEU A 64 -18.20 7.13 -11.74
CA LEU A 64 -16.77 7.39 -11.60
C LEU A 64 -16.17 6.51 -10.49
N SER A 65 -16.81 6.48 -9.32
CA SER A 65 -16.38 5.66 -8.19
C SER A 65 -16.35 4.17 -8.53
N GLN A 66 -17.38 3.68 -9.22
CA GLN A 66 -17.43 2.30 -9.70
C GLN A 66 -16.32 2.00 -10.71
N PHE A 67 -16.06 2.90 -11.66
CA PHE A 67 -15.00 2.72 -12.63
C PHE A 67 -13.63 2.65 -11.96
N ILE A 68 -13.34 3.58 -11.04
CA ILE A 68 -12.08 3.60 -10.28
C ILE A 68 -11.91 2.31 -9.50
N LEU A 69 -12.92 1.90 -8.72
CA LEU A 69 -12.87 0.67 -7.92
C LEU A 69 -12.64 -0.58 -8.78
N ARG A 70 -13.23 -0.62 -9.98
CA ARG A 70 -13.21 -1.79 -10.87
C ARG A 70 -11.95 -1.90 -11.71
N TYR A 71 -11.40 -0.78 -12.16
CA TYR A 71 -10.33 -0.71 -13.16
C TYR A 71 -9.03 -0.08 -12.65
N GLN A 72 -8.90 0.11 -11.32
CA GLN A 72 -7.66 0.59 -10.70
C GLN A 72 -6.46 -0.27 -11.13
N PRO A 73 -5.44 0.32 -11.76
CA PRO A 73 -4.26 -0.41 -12.17
C PRO A 73 -3.39 -0.81 -10.97
N SER A 74 -2.65 -1.91 -11.11
CA SER A 74 -1.69 -2.34 -10.09
C SER A 74 -0.44 -1.44 -10.10
N TYR A 75 0.26 -1.37 -8.96
CA TYR A 75 1.50 -0.61 -8.82
C TYR A 75 2.55 -0.99 -9.88
N GLU A 76 2.77 -2.29 -10.09
CA GLU A 76 3.74 -2.79 -11.06
C GLU A 76 3.42 -2.28 -12.47
N PHE A 77 2.13 -2.31 -12.87
CA PHE A 77 1.70 -1.82 -14.18
C PHE A 77 1.95 -0.31 -14.33
N VAL A 78 1.56 0.49 -13.33
CA VAL A 78 1.76 1.95 -13.35
C VAL A 78 3.25 2.32 -13.35
N ARG A 79 4.09 1.49 -12.73
CA ARG A 79 5.55 1.69 -12.69
C ARG A 79 6.22 1.43 -14.04
N GLU A 80 5.70 0.49 -14.82
CA GLU A 80 6.31 0.08 -16.10
C GLU A 80 5.91 0.97 -17.27
N ILE A 81 4.72 1.58 -17.22
CA ILE A 81 4.15 2.32 -18.35
C ILE A 81 4.43 3.83 -18.29
N SER A 82 4.40 4.48 -19.45
CA SER A 82 4.40 5.93 -19.56
C SER A 82 3.04 6.53 -19.16
N ASP A 83 3.02 7.83 -18.86
CA ASP A 83 1.78 8.59 -18.66
C ASP A 83 0.85 8.51 -19.87
N TYR A 84 1.41 8.50 -21.09
CA TYR A 84 0.63 8.34 -22.32
C TYR A 84 -0.05 6.98 -22.40
N ASP A 85 0.69 5.91 -22.11
CA ASP A 85 0.16 4.54 -22.13
C ASP A 85 -0.92 4.35 -21.05
N LEU A 86 -0.77 5.02 -19.90
CA LEU A 86 -1.82 5.07 -18.88
C LEU A 86 -3.10 5.73 -19.41
N TYR A 87 -3.00 6.78 -20.22
CA TYR A 87 -4.18 7.43 -20.82
C TYR A 87 -4.87 6.51 -21.82
N VAL A 88 -4.08 5.81 -22.65
CA VAL A 88 -4.60 4.80 -23.57
C VAL A 88 -5.28 3.68 -22.80
N TYR A 89 -4.67 3.19 -21.72
CA TYR A 89 -5.27 2.19 -20.84
C TYR A 89 -6.62 2.66 -20.29
N ILE A 90 -6.71 3.89 -19.76
CA ILE A 90 -7.97 4.46 -19.24
C ILE A 90 -9.06 4.46 -20.31
N ARG A 91 -8.73 4.89 -21.54
CA ARG A 91 -9.67 4.88 -22.67
C ARG A 91 -10.17 3.48 -22.99
N GLN A 92 -9.27 2.51 -23.10
CA GLN A 92 -9.62 1.12 -23.40
C GLN A 92 -10.52 0.49 -22.32
N GLN A 93 -10.23 0.75 -21.03
CA GLN A 93 -11.07 0.24 -19.95
C GLN A 93 -12.44 0.95 -19.93
N TYR A 94 -12.49 2.23 -20.26
CA TYR A 94 -13.74 2.97 -20.37
C TYR A 94 -14.66 2.37 -21.45
N ASP A 95 -14.12 2.01 -22.61
CA ASP A 95 -14.91 1.37 -23.66
C ASP A 95 -15.48 0.02 -23.20
N LYS A 96 -14.70 -0.77 -22.45
CA LYS A 96 -15.18 -2.03 -21.85
C LYS A 96 -16.25 -1.79 -20.79
N PHE A 97 -16.07 -0.77 -19.96
CA PHE A 97 -17.06 -0.40 -18.95
C PHE A 97 -18.40 -0.02 -19.60
N ARG A 98 -18.37 0.80 -20.66
CA ARG A 98 -19.57 1.17 -21.43
C ARG A 98 -20.26 -0.05 -22.04
N GLN A 99 -19.51 -0.98 -22.62
CA GLN A 99 -20.07 -2.21 -23.19
C GLN A 99 -20.76 -3.10 -22.13
N GLN A 100 -20.25 -3.11 -20.89
CA GLN A 100 -20.85 -3.85 -19.79
C GLN A 100 -22.12 -3.19 -19.26
N THR A 101 -22.18 -1.86 -19.21
CA THR A 101 -23.36 -1.13 -18.74
C THR A 101 -24.55 -1.13 -19.72
N VAL A 102 -24.32 -1.47 -20.99
CA VAL A 102 -25.35 -1.49 -22.05
C VAL A 102 -26.00 -2.86 -22.23
N LYS A 103 -25.46 -3.91 -21.59
CA LYS A 103 -26.08 -5.24 -21.52
C LYS A 103 -26.96 -5.37 -20.28
#